data_AF-W2RJ16-F1
#
_entry.id   AF-W2RJ16-F1
#
_cell.length_a   1.000
_cell.length_b   1.000
_cell.length_c   1.000
_cell.angle_alpha   90.00
_cell.angle_beta   90.00
_cell.angle_gamma   90.00
#
_symmetry.space_group_name_H-M   'P 1'
#
loop_
_entity.id
_entity.type
_entity.pdbx_description
1 polymer ?
#
loop_
_entity_poly.entity_id
_entity_poly.type
_entity_poly.pdbx_seq_one_letter_code
_entity_poly.pdbx_strand_id
1 'polypeptide(L)'
;MAKPFNQAISISKVPLDASAAPADHALQLLTYNQKYTQGSTGIWETIRRVFSVDPNRSNGIPIKHFRNPTPGALDPKDYDDPVTIPAADIADNPYWKRDVRRAYPVSSYITQGDAVGLLSMGSAAAPSPKLLAGEEGAKQLVAVKEEGGKGLAVFFEGEKGLGAQVLGEGGMPPMPVQSRAKGTVGAEKYELAESQTYNNQYPCRTFV
;
A
#
# COMPACT_ATOMS: atom_id res chain seq x y z
N MET A 1 -52.78 17.13 -19.87
CA MET A 1 -53.49 16.20 -18.97
C MET A 1 -52.63 14.96 -18.77
N ALA A 2 -51.79 14.96 -17.73
CA ALA A 2 -50.94 13.85 -17.36
C ALA A 2 -51.66 13.00 -16.31
N LYS A 3 -51.73 11.68 -16.51
CA LYS A 3 -52.18 10.73 -15.48
C LYS A 3 -50.94 10.06 -14.86
N PRO A 4 -50.76 10.11 -13.54
CA PRO A 4 -49.66 9.42 -12.87
C PRO A 4 -50.04 7.94 -12.66
N PHE A 5 -49.19 7.02 -13.12
CA PHE A 5 -49.33 5.59 -12.89
C PHE A 5 -48.49 5.20 -11.67
N ASN A 6 -49.07 5.38 -10.48
CA ASN A 6 -48.53 4.82 -9.23
C ASN A 6 -48.90 3.34 -9.17
N GLN A 7 -47.93 2.44 -9.37
CA GLN A 7 -48.05 1.05 -8.93
C GLN A 7 -47.03 0.79 -7.83
N ALA A 8 -47.53 0.79 -6.60
CA ALA A 8 -46.83 0.30 -5.44
C ALA A 8 -46.63 -1.22 -5.58
N ILE A 9 -45.38 -1.67 -5.70
CA ILE A 9 -45.04 -3.08 -5.67
C ILE A 9 -44.95 -3.50 -4.20
N SER A 10 -46.02 -4.13 -3.72
CA SER A 10 -46.07 -4.80 -2.41
C SER A 10 -45.12 -6.00 -2.42
N ILE A 11 -44.02 -5.90 -1.66
CA ILE A 11 -43.08 -7.01 -1.46
C ILE A 11 -43.69 -7.95 -0.40
N SER A 12 -44.29 -9.06 -0.85
CA SER A 12 -44.65 -10.16 0.05
C SER A 12 -43.39 -10.92 0.47
N LYS A 13 -43.19 -11.02 1.79
CA LYS A 13 -42.10 -11.74 2.42
C LYS A 13 -42.42 -13.24 2.35
N VAL A 14 -41.76 -13.97 1.44
CA VAL A 14 -41.87 -15.44 1.35
C VAL A 14 -40.86 -16.07 2.33
N PRO A 15 -41.26 -17.04 3.17
CA PRO A 15 -40.38 -17.64 4.17
C PRO A 15 -39.28 -18.49 3.52
N LEU A 16 -38.06 -18.32 4.02
CA LEU A 16 -36.89 -19.14 3.72
C LEU A 16 -36.93 -20.39 4.59
N ASP A 17 -37.34 -21.53 4.01
CA ASP A 17 -37.14 -22.82 4.67
C ASP A 17 -35.68 -23.26 4.50
N ALA A 18 -35.03 -23.38 5.65
CA ALA A 18 -33.62 -23.64 5.83
C ALA A 18 -33.31 -25.15 5.72
N SER A 19 -32.32 -25.51 4.89
CA SER A 19 -31.45 -26.66 5.18
C SER A 19 -30.08 -26.11 5.58
N ALA A 20 -29.75 -26.28 6.86
CA ALA A 20 -28.58 -25.71 7.51
C ALA A 20 -27.25 -26.20 6.91
N ALA A 21 -26.48 -25.27 6.35
CA ALA A 21 -25.02 -25.32 6.33
C ALA A 21 -24.53 -24.23 7.29
N PRO A 22 -23.52 -24.49 8.15
CA PRO A 22 -23.08 -23.55 9.17
C PRO A 22 -22.58 -22.28 8.50
N ALA A 23 -23.26 -21.19 8.81
CA ALA A 23 -23.04 -19.86 8.30
C ALA A 23 -21.93 -19.21 9.12
N ASP A 24 -20.68 -19.50 8.79
CA ASP A 24 -19.57 -18.65 9.20
C ASP A 24 -18.71 -18.40 7.95
N HIS A 25 -18.84 -17.19 7.41
CA HIS A 25 -18.00 -16.61 6.36
C HIS A 25 -18.31 -16.99 4.89
N ALA A 26 -19.56 -16.84 4.47
CA ALA A 26 -19.88 -16.70 3.06
C ALA A 26 -19.63 -15.24 2.63
N LEU A 27 -18.74 -15.00 1.65
CA LEU A 27 -18.89 -13.86 0.75
C LEU A 27 -20.39 -13.77 0.41
N GLN A 28 -21.04 -12.65 0.73
CA GLN A 28 -22.49 -12.52 0.61
C GLN A 28 -22.95 -13.10 -0.73
N LEU A 29 -23.63 -14.25 -0.68
CA LEU A 29 -24.11 -14.90 -1.87
C LEU A 29 -25.15 -13.97 -2.49
N LEU A 30 -24.75 -13.24 -3.53
CA LEU A 30 -25.64 -12.36 -4.24
C LEU A 30 -26.76 -13.20 -4.86
N THR A 31 -27.99 -12.77 -4.61
CA THR A 31 -29.16 -13.39 -5.21
C THR A 31 -29.11 -13.22 -6.72
N TYR A 32 -29.71 -14.16 -7.46
CA TYR A 32 -29.71 -14.15 -8.91
C TYR A 32 -30.17 -12.82 -9.53
N ASN A 33 -31.18 -12.17 -8.93
CA ASN A 33 -31.74 -10.91 -9.41
C ASN A 33 -30.81 -9.70 -9.23
N GLN A 34 -29.79 -9.80 -8.39
CA GLN A 34 -28.78 -8.75 -8.20
C GLN A 34 -27.63 -8.86 -9.22
N LYS A 35 -27.63 -9.89 -10.07
CA LYS A 35 -26.62 -10.12 -11.09
C LYS A 35 -27.09 -9.54 -12.43
N TYR A 36 -26.25 -8.72 -13.05
CA TYR A 36 -26.55 -8.04 -14.33
C TYR A 36 -26.44 -8.99 -15.54
N THR A 37 -27.29 -10.01 -15.57
CA THR A 37 -27.35 -11.00 -16.65
C THR A 37 -28.77 -11.25 -17.12
N GLN A 38 -28.94 -11.59 -18.40
CA GLN A 38 -30.23 -11.96 -18.96
C GLN A 38 -30.75 -13.24 -18.29
N GLY A 39 -31.94 -13.19 -17.71
CA GLY A 39 -32.52 -14.36 -17.02
C GLY A 39 -33.63 -15.08 -17.78
N SER A 40 -34.00 -16.25 -17.27
CA SER A 40 -35.22 -16.96 -17.64
C SER A 40 -36.44 -16.23 -17.06
N THR A 41 -37.59 -16.34 -17.71
CA THR A 41 -38.84 -15.69 -17.28
C THR A 41 -40.01 -16.67 -17.24
N GLY A 42 -40.95 -16.46 -16.33
CA GLY A 42 -42.18 -17.27 -16.22
C GLY A 42 -41.90 -18.72 -15.80
N ILE A 43 -42.57 -19.67 -16.47
CA ILE A 43 -42.47 -21.12 -16.16
C ILE A 43 -41.04 -21.64 -16.36
N TRP A 44 -40.27 -21.04 -17.27
CA TRP A 44 -38.88 -21.46 -17.48
C TRP A 44 -37.95 -21.10 -16.31
N GLU A 45 -38.27 -20.07 -15.52
CA GLU A 45 -37.50 -19.73 -14.32
C GLU A 45 -37.82 -20.70 -13.16
N THR A 46 -39.07 -21.17 -13.05
CA THR A 46 -39.41 -22.20 -12.05
C THR A 46 -38.73 -23.52 -12.38
N ILE A 47 -38.73 -23.93 -13.65
CA ILE A 47 -37.98 -25.09 -14.12
C ILE A 47 -36.47 -24.91 -13.84
N ARG A 48 -35.88 -23.75 -14.19
CA ARG A 48 -34.46 -23.49 -13.94
C ARG A 48 -34.12 -23.62 -12.46
N ARG A 49 -34.93 -23.05 -11.57
CA ARG A 49 -34.70 -23.11 -10.11
C ARG A 49 -34.77 -24.54 -9.56
N VAL A 50 -35.65 -25.38 -10.10
CA VAL A 50 -35.80 -26.78 -9.66
C VAL A 50 -34.67 -27.66 -10.16
N PHE A 51 -34.21 -27.47 -11.40
CA PHE A 51 -33.21 -28.35 -12.03
C PHE A 51 -31.76 -27.86 -11.94
N SER A 52 -31.50 -26.64 -11.43
CA SER A 52 -30.13 -26.12 -11.29
C SER A 52 -29.49 -26.59 -9.98
N VAL A 53 -28.22 -27.00 -10.04
CA VAL A 53 -27.40 -27.34 -8.85
C VAL A 53 -27.26 -26.15 -7.89
N ASP A 54 -27.11 -24.94 -8.44
CA ASP A 54 -27.13 -23.68 -7.68
C ASP A 54 -28.07 -22.68 -8.40
N PRO A 55 -29.28 -22.44 -7.85
CA PRO A 55 -30.22 -21.46 -8.39
C PRO A 55 -29.67 -20.02 -8.39
N ASN A 56 -28.70 -19.69 -7.54
CA ASN A 56 -28.09 -18.35 -7.53
C ASN A 56 -27.12 -18.15 -8.69
N ARG A 57 -26.69 -19.20 -9.40
CA ARG A 57 -25.76 -19.09 -10.51
C ARG A 57 -26.39 -18.41 -11.73
N SER A 58 -25.66 -17.46 -12.33
CA SER A 58 -26.02 -16.75 -13.56
C SER A 58 -25.59 -17.51 -14.82
N ASN A 59 -26.21 -17.21 -15.97
CA ASN A 59 -25.81 -17.75 -17.29
C ASN A 59 -24.66 -16.98 -17.94
N GLY A 60 -24.27 -15.82 -17.39
CA GLY A 60 -23.18 -15.00 -17.89
C GLY A 60 -23.48 -14.23 -19.18
N ILE A 61 -24.73 -14.20 -19.62
CA ILE A 61 -25.15 -13.41 -20.79
C ILE A 61 -25.46 -11.98 -20.31
N PRO A 62 -24.72 -10.94 -20.74
CA PRO A 62 -24.99 -9.57 -20.31
C PRO A 62 -26.39 -9.11 -20.73
N ILE A 63 -27.00 -8.24 -19.93
CA ILE A 63 -28.23 -7.56 -20.33
C ILE A 63 -27.99 -6.65 -21.55
N LYS A 64 -29.03 -6.37 -22.34
CA LYS A 64 -28.95 -5.50 -23.53
C LYS A 64 -28.40 -4.09 -23.25
N HIS A 65 -28.53 -3.60 -22.02
CA HIS A 65 -28.00 -2.29 -21.61
C HIS A 65 -26.49 -2.29 -21.35
N PHE A 66 -25.84 -3.46 -21.37
CA PHE A 66 -24.40 -3.54 -21.23
C PHE A 66 -23.72 -2.83 -22.42
N ARG A 67 -22.94 -1.79 -22.13
CA ARG A 67 -22.21 -1.00 -23.13
C ARG A 67 -23.14 -0.29 -24.13
N ASN A 68 -24.32 0.13 -23.67
CA ASN A 68 -25.24 0.99 -24.42
C ASN A 68 -25.59 2.23 -23.56
N PRO A 69 -25.24 3.46 -23.97
CA PRO A 69 -24.68 3.87 -25.26
C PRO A 69 -23.30 3.27 -25.55
N THR A 70 -22.97 3.10 -26.84
CA THR A 70 -21.62 2.69 -27.24
C THR A 70 -20.61 3.76 -26.81
N PRO A 71 -19.34 3.41 -26.54
CA PRO A 71 -18.38 4.39 -26.03
C PRO A 71 -18.19 5.64 -26.90
N GLY A 72 -18.44 5.55 -28.22
CA GLY A 72 -18.36 6.68 -29.15
C GLY A 72 -19.68 7.42 -29.40
N ALA A 73 -20.75 7.08 -28.70
CA ALA A 73 -22.05 7.76 -28.82
C ALA A 73 -22.20 8.95 -27.85
N LEU A 74 -21.26 9.13 -26.92
CA LEU A 74 -21.14 10.33 -26.10
C LEU A 74 -20.53 11.47 -26.94
N ASP A 75 -20.94 12.72 -26.70
CA ASP A 75 -20.32 13.86 -27.36
C ASP A 75 -18.86 13.96 -26.89
N PRO A 76 -17.87 13.95 -27.80
CA PRO A 76 -16.46 14.12 -27.43
C PRO A 76 -16.18 15.41 -26.63
N LYS A 77 -17.08 16.40 -26.67
CA LYS A 77 -16.98 17.66 -25.93
C LYS A 77 -17.53 17.61 -24.50
N ASP A 78 -18.20 16.53 -24.11
CA ASP A 78 -18.74 16.38 -22.74
C ASP A 78 -17.65 16.10 -21.70
N TYR A 79 -16.43 15.76 -22.13
CA TYR A 79 -15.33 15.42 -21.23
C TYR A 79 -14.38 16.60 -21.06
N ASP A 80 -14.22 17.02 -19.79
CA ASP A 80 -13.19 17.95 -19.35
C ASP A 80 -12.08 17.19 -18.62
N ASP A 81 -10.82 17.54 -18.91
CA ASP A 81 -9.67 16.95 -18.24
C ASP A 81 -9.68 17.28 -16.74
N PRO A 82 -9.68 16.28 -15.85
CA PRO A 82 -9.69 16.54 -14.43
C PRO A 82 -8.35 17.12 -13.99
N VAL A 83 -8.42 18.22 -13.26
CA VAL A 83 -7.26 18.89 -12.69
C VAL A 83 -7.36 18.90 -11.17
N THR A 84 -6.22 18.81 -10.48
CA THR A 84 -6.18 18.78 -9.01
C THR A 84 -5.69 20.11 -8.45
N ILE A 85 -6.36 20.65 -7.44
CA ILE A 85 -5.88 21.80 -6.67
C ILE A 85 -4.97 21.25 -5.57
N PRO A 86 -3.71 21.73 -5.42
CA PRO A 86 -3.18 23.02 -5.89
C PRO A 86 -2.48 23.03 -7.27
N ALA A 87 -2.28 21.89 -7.93
CA ALA A 87 -1.53 21.83 -9.19
C ALA A 87 -2.17 22.58 -10.36
N ALA A 88 -3.48 22.81 -10.32
CA ALA A 88 -4.27 23.51 -11.33
C ALA A 88 -4.37 25.03 -11.13
N ASP A 89 -3.87 25.57 -10.01
CA ASP A 89 -4.03 27.00 -9.71
C ASP A 89 -3.23 27.87 -10.70
N ILE A 90 -3.81 28.99 -11.09
CA ILE A 90 -3.28 29.93 -12.11
C ILE A 90 -2.42 31.01 -11.44
N ALA A 91 -2.70 31.38 -10.19
CA ALA A 91 -2.03 32.50 -9.52
C ALA A 91 -0.78 32.06 -8.74
N ASP A 92 -0.93 31.20 -7.74
CA ASP A 92 0.12 30.94 -6.73
C ASP A 92 0.89 29.63 -6.97
N ASN A 93 1.03 29.25 -8.24
CA ASN A 93 1.51 27.93 -8.64
C ASN A 93 2.76 28.03 -9.54
N PRO A 94 3.92 28.50 -9.03
CA PRO A 94 5.17 28.53 -9.81
C PRO A 94 5.80 27.14 -9.96
N TYR A 95 6.31 26.80 -11.16
CA TYR A 95 6.77 25.44 -11.48
C TYR A 95 7.91 24.93 -10.59
N TRP A 96 8.85 25.78 -10.20
CA TRP A 96 10.01 25.38 -9.39
C TRP A 96 9.64 24.83 -8.01
N LYS A 97 8.48 25.23 -7.43
CA LYS A 97 7.98 24.68 -6.15
C LYS A 97 7.43 23.25 -6.29
N ARG A 98 6.94 22.88 -7.48
CA ARG A 98 6.39 21.54 -7.78
C ARG A 98 7.36 20.64 -8.55
N ASP A 99 8.58 21.12 -8.83
CA ASP A 99 9.55 20.37 -9.62
C ASP A 99 10.23 19.27 -8.80
N VAL A 100 9.50 18.16 -8.59
CA VAL A 100 10.00 16.97 -7.88
C VAL A 100 11.15 16.30 -8.67
N ARG A 101 11.19 16.47 -9.99
CA ARG A 101 12.23 15.88 -10.85
C ARG A 101 13.61 16.44 -10.54
N ARG A 102 13.72 17.73 -10.20
CA ARG A 102 14.99 18.36 -9.80
C ARG A 102 15.27 18.24 -8.31
N ALA A 103 14.23 18.10 -7.48
CA ALA A 103 14.34 17.89 -6.05
C ALA A 103 14.50 16.40 -5.67
N TYR A 104 15.25 15.63 -6.47
CA TYR A 104 15.49 14.22 -6.17
C TYR A 104 16.53 14.06 -5.05
N PRO A 105 16.40 13.04 -4.17
CA PRO A 105 17.41 12.76 -3.17
C PRO A 105 18.71 12.30 -3.83
N VAL A 106 19.82 12.95 -3.48
CA VAL A 106 21.15 12.58 -4.00
C VAL A 106 21.65 11.32 -3.29
N SER A 107 22.20 10.37 -4.07
CA SER A 107 22.83 9.17 -3.52
C SER A 107 24.07 9.54 -2.70
N SER A 108 24.11 9.14 -1.43
CA SER A 108 25.29 9.25 -0.58
C SER A 108 26.18 8.01 -0.74
N TYR A 109 27.49 8.25 -0.84
CA TYR A 109 28.51 7.21 -0.81
C TYR A 109 29.42 7.48 0.37
N ILE A 110 29.71 6.46 1.17
CA ILE A 110 30.58 6.56 2.34
C ILE A 110 31.76 5.62 2.09
N THR A 111 32.96 6.19 1.98
CA THR A 111 34.20 5.41 1.89
C THR A 111 34.67 4.99 3.29
N GLN A 112 35.61 4.04 3.36
CA GLN A 112 36.20 3.67 4.65
C GLN A 112 36.88 4.85 5.35
N GLY A 113 37.52 5.75 4.60
CA GLY A 113 38.13 6.97 5.15
C GLY A 113 37.09 7.93 5.71
N ASP A 114 35.94 8.09 5.03
CA ASP A 114 34.85 8.93 5.52
C ASP A 114 34.25 8.35 6.82
N ALA A 115 34.11 7.02 6.91
CA ALA A 115 33.64 6.35 8.13
C ALA A 115 34.60 6.55 9.31
N VAL A 116 35.91 6.44 9.10
CA VAL A 116 36.93 6.75 10.12
C VAL A 116 36.84 8.22 10.54
N GLY A 117 36.61 9.13 9.59
CA GLY A 117 36.40 10.55 9.87
C GLY A 117 35.21 10.81 10.78
N LEU A 118 34.07 10.17 10.48
CA LEU A 118 32.86 10.28 11.30
C LEU A 118 33.05 9.69 12.71
N LEU A 119 33.80 8.60 12.86
CA LEU A 119 34.06 7.97 14.16
C LEU A 119 35.04 8.78 15.04
N SER A 120 36.03 9.43 14.43
CA SER A 120 37.06 10.19 15.15
C SER A 120 36.62 11.62 15.50
N MET A 121 36.01 12.33 14.53
CA MET A 121 35.68 13.75 14.65
C MET A 121 34.20 14.01 14.93
N GLY A 122 33.36 12.97 14.84
CA GLY A 122 31.91 13.07 15.05
C GLY A 122 31.15 13.53 13.82
N SER A 123 29.89 13.91 14.03
CA SER A 123 28.98 14.35 12.97
C SER A 123 28.50 15.79 13.21
N ALA A 124 27.86 16.41 12.22
CA ALA A 124 27.26 17.73 12.40
C ALA A 124 26.17 17.75 13.50
N ALA A 125 25.49 16.62 13.73
CA ALA A 125 24.48 16.48 14.78
C ALA A 125 25.09 16.23 16.18
N ALA A 126 26.25 15.57 16.23
CA ALA A 126 26.98 15.27 17.46
C ALA A 126 28.50 15.45 17.21
N PRO A 127 29.01 16.69 17.29
CA PRO A 127 30.42 16.97 17.06
C PRO A 127 31.26 16.41 18.20
N SER A 128 32.42 15.82 17.90
CA SER A 128 33.30 15.32 18.96
C SER A 128 33.98 16.50 19.68
N PRO A 129 34.20 16.41 20.99
CA PRO A 129 34.92 17.45 21.74
C PRO A 129 36.40 17.57 21.36
N LYS A 130 36.92 16.64 20.53
CA LYS A 130 38.29 16.67 20.02
C LYS A 130 38.44 17.59 18.80
N LEU A 131 37.35 17.97 18.14
CA LEU A 131 37.37 18.89 17.00
C LEU A 131 37.54 20.33 17.47
N LEU A 132 38.68 20.93 17.14
CA LEU A 132 38.96 22.33 17.46
C LEU A 132 38.22 23.28 16.50
N ALA A 133 37.88 24.48 16.96
CA ALA A 133 37.23 25.49 16.13
C ALA A 133 38.24 26.22 15.23
N GLY A 134 37.82 26.58 14.00
CA GLY A 134 38.61 27.39 13.08
C GLY A 134 39.61 26.60 12.22
N GLU A 135 40.73 27.22 11.86
CA GLU A 135 41.72 26.65 10.93
C GLU A 135 42.39 25.38 11.46
N GLU A 136 42.51 25.23 12.79
CA GLU A 136 43.08 24.03 13.41
C GLU A 136 42.18 22.81 13.23
N GLY A 137 40.85 22.99 13.32
CA GLY A 137 39.88 21.94 13.00
C GLY A 137 39.92 21.53 11.54
N ALA A 138 40.11 22.49 10.62
CA ALA A 138 40.26 22.19 9.20
C ALA A 138 41.52 21.33 8.93
N LYS A 139 42.64 21.63 9.61
CA LYS A 139 43.87 20.83 9.51
C LYS A 139 43.69 19.42 10.09
N GLN A 140 42.94 19.28 11.19
CA GLN A 140 42.59 17.98 11.77
C GLN A 140 41.76 17.12 10.81
N LEU A 141 40.78 17.71 10.12
CA LEU A 141 39.97 16.98 9.13
C LEU A 141 40.80 16.47 7.95
N VAL A 142 41.81 17.24 7.51
CA VAL A 142 42.74 16.81 6.45
C VAL A 142 43.62 15.66 6.94
N ALA A 143 44.18 15.75 8.14
CA ALA A 143 44.99 14.67 8.73
C ALA A 143 44.21 13.36 8.87
N VAL A 144 42.96 13.45 9.34
CA VAL A 144 42.07 12.28 9.50
C VAL A 144 41.72 11.64 8.14
N LYS A 145 41.62 12.44 7.07
CA LYS A 145 41.41 11.92 5.71
C LYS A 145 42.60 11.08 5.22
N GLU A 146 43.81 11.49 5.55
CA GLU A 146 45.03 10.73 5.23
C GLU A 146 45.14 9.46 6.09
N GLU A 147 44.81 9.54 7.37
CA GLU A 147 44.79 8.38 8.27
C GLU A 147 43.71 7.36 7.90
N GLY A 148 42.53 7.83 7.46
CA GLY A 148 41.45 6.98 6.96
C GLY A 148 41.83 6.16 5.72
N GLY A 149 42.86 6.58 4.97
CA GLY A 149 43.44 5.82 3.87
C GLY A 149 44.14 4.53 4.30
N LYS A 150 44.51 4.40 5.58
CA LYS A 150 45.12 3.19 6.16
C LYS A 150 44.10 2.07 6.43
N GLY A 151 42.80 2.39 6.31
CA GLY A 151 41.70 1.44 6.41
C GLY A 151 41.06 1.37 7.79
N LEU A 152 39.80 0.91 7.81
CA LEU A 152 38.96 0.88 9.01
C LEU A 152 39.45 -0.13 10.08
N ALA A 153 40.10 -1.21 9.67
CA ALA A 153 40.60 -2.25 10.57
C ALA A 153 41.68 -1.72 11.52
N VAL A 154 42.65 -0.97 10.97
CA VAL A 154 43.75 -0.36 11.74
C VAL A 154 43.20 0.63 12.78
N PHE A 155 42.15 1.35 12.42
CA PHE A 155 41.49 2.29 13.33
C PHE A 155 40.83 1.59 14.52
N PHE A 156 40.14 0.47 14.30
CA PHE A 156 39.53 -0.31 15.40
C PHE A 156 40.55 -1.04 16.29
N GLU A 157 41.73 -1.40 15.77
CA GLU A 157 42.82 -1.94 16.59
C GLU A 157 43.37 -0.90 17.58
N GLY A 158 43.41 0.37 17.15
CA GLY A 158 43.86 1.51 17.95
C GLY A 158 42.86 1.96 19.02
N GLU A 159 41.57 2.03 18.68
CA GLU A 159 40.52 2.52 19.59
C GLU A 159 39.53 1.42 20.01
N LYS A 160 39.93 0.63 21.03
CA LYS A 160 39.21 -0.56 21.55
C LYS A 160 37.88 -0.31 22.30
N GLY A 161 37.25 0.85 22.12
CA GLY A 161 36.00 1.22 22.80
C GLY A 161 34.90 1.78 21.89
N LEU A 162 35.22 2.05 20.62
CA LEU A 162 34.28 2.70 19.70
C LEU A 162 33.18 1.79 19.14
N GLY A 163 33.32 0.46 19.31
CA GLY A 163 32.26 -0.49 18.93
C GLY A 163 30.90 -0.14 19.57
N ALA A 164 30.91 0.43 20.77
CA ALA A 164 29.69 0.86 21.47
C ALA A 164 28.96 2.04 20.80
N GLN A 165 29.64 2.85 19.97
CA GLN A 165 29.01 3.93 19.20
C GLN A 165 28.38 3.45 17.89
N VAL A 166 28.84 2.32 17.37
CA VAL A 166 28.34 1.70 16.13
C VAL A 166 27.19 0.74 16.42
N LEU A 167 27.23 0.08 17.57
CA LEU A 167 26.21 -0.86 18.02
C LEU A 167 25.00 -0.11 18.58
N GLY A 168 23.84 -0.77 18.54
CA GLY A 168 22.60 -0.26 19.11
C GLY A 168 22.59 -0.32 20.64
N GLU A 169 21.44 0.05 21.21
CA GLU A 169 21.21 -0.01 22.65
C GLU A 169 21.56 -1.40 23.22
N GLY A 170 22.36 -1.43 24.30
CA GLY A 170 22.80 -2.68 24.92
C GLY A 170 23.95 -3.41 24.20
N GLY A 171 24.60 -2.79 23.20
CA GLY A 171 25.73 -3.40 22.48
C GLY A 171 25.31 -4.47 21.47
N MET A 172 24.03 -4.50 21.11
CA MET A 172 23.50 -5.40 20.07
C MET A 172 23.68 -4.76 18.69
N PRO A 173 23.90 -5.54 17.62
CA PRO A 173 23.94 -5.00 16.26
C PRO A 173 22.57 -4.38 15.90
N PRO A 174 22.55 -3.28 15.12
CA PRO A 174 21.29 -2.68 14.69
C PRO A 174 20.50 -3.67 13.81
N MET A 175 19.19 -3.76 14.07
CA MET A 175 18.28 -4.55 13.24
C MET A 175 18.13 -3.90 11.86
N PRO A 176 17.86 -4.67 10.79
CA PRO A 176 17.61 -4.10 9.47
C PRO A 176 16.43 -3.13 9.52
N VAL A 177 16.64 -1.91 9.01
CA VAL A 177 15.60 -0.87 8.95
C VAL A 177 14.48 -1.32 8.00
N GLN A 178 13.25 -1.31 8.48
CA GLN A 178 12.06 -1.58 7.66
C GLN A 178 11.52 -0.24 7.12
N SER A 179 11.33 -0.14 5.79
CA SER A 179 10.96 1.11 5.11
C SER A 179 9.44 1.40 5.06
N ARG A 180 8.60 0.55 5.66
CA ARG A 180 7.14 0.72 5.62
C ARG A 180 6.67 1.65 6.75
N ALA A 181 5.82 2.61 6.40
CA ALA A 181 5.35 3.74 7.22
C ALA A 181 4.58 3.42 8.53
N LYS A 182 4.53 2.17 8.98
CA LYS A 182 3.99 1.82 10.30
C LYS A 182 5.17 1.51 11.20
N GLY A 183 5.52 2.46 12.08
CA GLY A 183 6.66 2.44 12.99
C GLY A 183 6.67 1.34 14.06
N THR A 184 6.20 0.14 13.74
CA THR A 184 6.30 -1.05 14.57
C THR A 184 7.32 -1.99 13.94
N VAL A 185 8.50 -2.05 14.55
CA VAL A 185 9.53 -3.05 14.22
C VAL A 185 8.94 -4.42 14.49
N GLY A 186 8.57 -5.15 13.42
CA GLY A 186 8.05 -6.50 13.60
C GLY A 186 7.08 -6.97 12.53
N ALA A 187 7.42 -6.77 11.25
CA ALA A 187 6.75 -7.38 10.10
C ALA A 187 5.28 -6.97 9.95
N GLU A 188 4.79 -6.96 8.72
CA GLU A 188 3.38 -7.29 8.55
C GLU A 188 3.24 -8.73 8.98
N LYS A 189 3.02 -8.92 10.29
CA LYS A 189 2.66 -10.23 10.82
C LYS A 189 1.36 -10.54 10.14
N TYR A 190 1.43 -11.47 9.19
CA TYR A 190 0.27 -12.06 8.58
C TYR A 190 -0.69 -12.48 9.69
N GLU A 191 -1.78 -11.75 9.83
CA GLU A 191 -2.82 -12.11 10.76
C GLU A 191 -3.68 -13.17 10.07
N LEU A 192 -4.03 -14.23 10.80
CA LEU A 192 -5.00 -15.17 10.28
C LEU A 192 -6.31 -14.40 10.14
N ALA A 193 -6.83 -14.34 8.91
CA ALA A 193 -8.13 -13.75 8.66
C ALA A 193 -9.16 -14.42 9.57
N GLU A 194 -9.98 -13.63 10.29
CA GLU A 194 -11.09 -14.16 11.08
C GLU A 194 -12.03 -14.99 10.18
N SER A 195 -12.27 -14.49 8.97
CA SER A 195 -12.99 -15.19 7.91
C SER A 195 -12.04 -15.91 6.97
N GLN A 196 -11.99 -17.25 7.04
CA GLN A 196 -11.22 -18.06 6.11
C GLN A 196 -11.99 -18.29 4.80
N THR A 197 -11.28 -18.19 3.66
CA THR A 197 -11.86 -18.42 2.33
C THR A 197 -12.30 -19.86 2.12
N TYR A 198 -11.58 -20.80 2.75
CA TYR A 198 -11.85 -22.24 2.70
C TYR A 198 -12.30 -22.74 4.07
N ASN A 199 -13.06 -23.83 4.08
CA ASN A 199 -13.40 -24.51 5.32
C ASN A 199 -12.15 -25.15 5.96
N ASN A 200 -12.26 -25.54 7.24
CA ASN A 200 -11.15 -26.12 8.02
C ASN A 200 -10.63 -27.49 7.53
N GLN A 201 -11.25 -28.09 6.52
CA GLN A 201 -10.80 -29.37 5.95
C GLN A 201 -9.68 -29.16 4.93
N TYR A 202 -9.57 -27.96 4.34
CA TYR A 202 -8.52 -27.67 3.37
C TYR A 202 -7.24 -27.21 4.07
N PRO A 203 -6.06 -27.67 3.63
CA PRO A 203 -4.77 -27.28 4.21
C PRO A 203 -4.30 -25.87 3.79
N CYS A 204 -5.22 -24.99 3.39
CA CYS A 204 -4.93 -23.65 2.88
C CYS A 204 -5.43 -22.60 3.88
N ARG A 205 -4.60 -21.60 4.20
CA ARG A 205 -4.95 -20.50 5.12
C ARG A 205 -4.91 -19.16 4.41
N THR A 206 -5.81 -18.28 4.80
CA THR A 206 -5.92 -16.89 4.35
C THR A 206 -5.27 -15.99 5.39
N PHE A 207 -4.36 -15.13 4.93
CA PHE A 207 -3.64 -14.17 5.76
C PHE A 207 -3.94 -12.75 5.28
N VAL A 208 -4.06 -11.81 6.21
CA VAL A 208 -4.28 -10.37 5.98
C VAL A 208 -3.04 -9.59 6.39
#